data_AF-A0A838IU92-F1
#
_entry.id   AF-A0A838IU92-F1
#
_cell.length_a   1.000
_cell.length_b   1.000
_cell.length_c   1.000
_cell.angle_alpha   90.00
_cell.angle_beta   90.00
_cell.angle_gamma   90.00
#
_symmetry.space_group_name_H-M   'P 1'
#
loop_
_entity.id
_entity.type
_entity.pdbx_description
1 polymer ?
#
loop_
_entity_poly.entity_id
_entity_poly.type
_entity_poly.pdbx_seq_one_letter_code
_entity_poly.pdbx_strand_id
1 'polypeptide(L)'
;MDDGASGPREVTGDPDAFVHELLRAEAGLVETVAQLFWIAAPHRSLARGRTDEAGLVPILTDAPLTDRERDTFANGLDALLREADARARGVYLRDVRDGRGSRRELGVPVPPEAWRGAITMVGPFPDAHSADAWRTRAIAPPLVGDTITHETRVYVDVFSGEGHDHVARAVVDTSDDPG
;
A
#
# COMPACT_ATOMS: atom_id res chain seq x y z
N MET A 1 17.67 -28.01 -28.86
CA MET A 1 16.63 -26.96 -28.91
C MET A 1 16.25 -26.73 -27.46
N ASP A 2 16.64 -25.56 -26.97
CA ASP A 2 16.31 -25.03 -25.65
C ASP A 2 14.80 -24.81 -25.54
N ASP A 3 14.21 -25.24 -24.43
CA ASP A 3 12.94 -24.70 -23.93
C ASP A 3 13.10 -24.46 -22.41
N GLY A 4 13.94 -23.48 -22.09
CA GLY A 4 14.10 -22.96 -20.74
C GLY A 4 13.05 -21.90 -20.44
N ALA A 5 11.83 -22.33 -20.14
CA ALA A 5 10.82 -21.46 -19.54
C ALA A 5 11.24 -21.14 -18.09
N SER A 6 12.04 -20.09 -17.91
CA SER A 6 12.26 -19.46 -16.59
C SER A 6 10.99 -18.72 -16.18
N GLY A 7 10.04 -19.45 -15.61
CA GLY A 7 9.01 -18.85 -14.77
C GLY A 7 9.61 -18.26 -13.48
N PRO A 8 8.90 -17.36 -12.78
CA PRO A 8 9.33 -16.82 -11.50
C PRO A 8 9.56 -17.98 -10.53
N ARG A 9 10.81 -18.14 -10.08
CA ARG A 9 11.17 -19.10 -9.05
C ARG A 9 10.83 -18.50 -7.70
N GLU A 10 9.85 -19.07 -7.03
CA GLU A 10 9.68 -18.90 -5.59
C GLU A 10 10.92 -19.52 -4.93
N VAL A 11 11.87 -18.67 -4.55
CA VAL A 11 13.10 -19.11 -3.90
C VAL A 11 12.79 -19.28 -2.42
N THR A 12 12.64 -20.53 -1.99
CA THR A 12 12.83 -20.92 -0.58
C THR A 12 14.31 -20.76 -0.24
N GLY A 13 14.75 -19.52 -0.06
CA GLY A 13 16.04 -19.17 0.50
C GLY A 13 15.98 -19.18 2.03
N ASP A 14 17.13 -18.95 2.66
CA ASP A 14 17.19 -18.67 4.10
C ASP A 14 16.22 -17.51 4.42
N PRO A 15 15.19 -17.72 5.27
CA PRO A 15 14.25 -16.66 5.63
C PRO A 15 14.96 -15.44 6.25
N ASP A 16 16.15 -15.61 6.82
CA ASP A 16 16.97 -14.52 7.37
C ASP A 16 17.66 -13.68 6.27
N ALA A 17 17.65 -14.11 5.01
CA ALA A 17 18.23 -13.35 3.89
C ALA A 17 17.35 -12.18 3.41
N PHE A 18 16.08 -12.12 3.83
CA PHE A 18 15.13 -11.10 3.37
C PHE A 18 14.79 -10.15 4.51
N VAL A 19 15.57 -9.08 4.66
CA VAL A 19 15.42 -8.12 5.78
C VAL A 19 15.00 -6.72 5.34
N HIS A 20 14.90 -6.47 4.03
CA HIS A 20 14.58 -5.14 3.50
C HIS A 20 13.11 -5.08 3.04
N GLU A 21 12.26 -4.42 3.83
CA GLU A 21 10.85 -4.21 3.47
C GLU A 21 10.76 -3.22 2.30
N LEU A 22 10.16 -3.67 1.19
CA LEU A 22 9.89 -2.85 0.01
C LEU A 22 8.64 -2.01 0.23
N LEU A 23 7.53 -2.70 0.56
CA LEU A 23 6.23 -2.18 0.93
C LEU A 23 5.36 -3.30 1.50
N ARG A 24 4.18 -2.97 2.03
CA ARG A 24 3.11 -3.94 2.33
C ARG A 24 1.97 -3.79 1.35
N ALA A 25 1.50 -4.91 0.80
CA ALA A 25 0.44 -4.92 -0.20
C ALA A 25 -0.80 -5.67 0.29
N GLU A 26 -1.99 -5.16 -0.03
CA GLU A 26 -3.23 -5.94 0.05
C GLU A 26 -3.11 -7.21 -0.80
N ALA A 27 -3.71 -8.32 -0.36
CA ALA A 27 -3.52 -9.64 -0.95
C ALA A 27 -3.77 -9.67 -2.47
N GLY A 28 -4.79 -8.95 -2.95
CA GLY A 28 -5.11 -8.85 -4.37
C GLY A 28 -4.10 -8.07 -5.22
N LEU A 29 -3.14 -7.36 -4.60
CA LEU A 29 -2.13 -6.54 -5.27
C LEU A 29 -0.71 -7.13 -5.19
N VAL A 30 -0.52 -8.22 -4.42
CA VAL A 30 0.80 -8.83 -4.20
C VAL A 30 1.48 -9.24 -5.50
N GLU A 31 0.74 -9.91 -6.40
CA GLU A 31 1.31 -10.36 -7.69
C GLU A 31 1.66 -9.17 -8.60
N THR A 32 0.82 -8.14 -8.63
CA THR A 32 1.11 -6.91 -9.37
C THR A 32 2.38 -6.24 -8.87
N VAL A 33 2.54 -6.12 -7.55
CA VAL A 33 3.75 -5.56 -6.93
C VAL A 33 4.99 -6.39 -7.27
N ALA A 34 4.88 -7.72 -7.26
CA ALA A 34 5.98 -8.59 -7.64
C ALA A 34 6.40 -8.40 -9.10
N GLN A 35 5.42 -8.28 -10.02
CA GLN A 35 5.70 -7.99 -11.43
C GLN A 35 6.39 -6.64 -11.62
N LEU A 36 5.90 -5.58 -10.96
CA LEU A 36 6.53 -4.25 -10.99
C LEU A 36 7.96 -4.30 -10.46
N PHE A 37 8.19 -5.05 -9.38
CA PHE A 37 9.53 -5.24 -8.84
C PHE A 37 10.46 -5.93 -9.83
N TRP A 38 10.04 -7.02 -10.47
CA TRP A 38 10.92 -7.73 -11.43
C TRP A 38 11.15 -6.97 -12.73
N ILE A 39 10.27 -6.03 -13.10
CA ILE A 39 10.55 -5.07 -14.17
C ILE A 39 11.68 -4.13 -13.73
N ALA A 40 11.64 -3.64 -12.50
CA ALA A 40 12.64 -2.72 -11.96
C ALA A 40 13.98 -3.39 -11.65
N ALA A 41 13.95 -4.63 -11.14
CA ALA A 41 15.10 -5.36 -10.64
C ALA A 41 15.06 -6.86 -11.07
N PRO A 42 15.30 -7.17 -12.36
CA PRO A 42 15.04 -8.50 -12.93
C PRO A 42 15.87 -9.66 -12.37
N HIS A 43 16.97 -9.35 -11.67
CA HIS A 43 17.91 -10.35 -11.14
C HIS A 43 17.84 -10.50 -9.62
N ARG A 44 16.87 -9.83 -8.98
CA ARG A 44 16.70 -9.85 -7.52
C ARG A 44 15.64 -10.86 -7.09
N SER A 45 15.72 -11.25 -5.82
CA SER A 45 14.73 -12.12 -5.19
C SER A 45 13.73 -11.32 -4.36
N LEU A 46 12.49 -11.83 -4.30
CA LEU A 46 11.46 -11.36 -3.38
C LEU A 46 11.04 -12.47 -2.44
N ALA A 47 10.68 -12.08 -1.22
CA ALA A 47 9.95 -12.92 -0.27
C ALA A 47 8.67 -12.20 0.19
N ARG A 48 7.74 -13.00 0.72
CA ARG A 48 6.48 -12.53 1.29
C ARG A 48 6.47 -12.85 2.78
N GLY A 49 6.13 -11.86 3.59
CA GLY A 49 5.89 -12.04 5.02
C GLY A 49 4.52 -12.64 5.30
N ARG A 50 4.23 -12.85 6.59
CA ARG A 50 2.89 -13.18 7.04
C ARG A 50 1.98 -11.95 6.94
N THR A 51 0.74 -12.14 6.50
CA THR A 51 -0.30 -11.10 6.53
C THR A 51 -0.42 -10.52 7.94
N ASP A 52 -0.40 -9.21 8.04
CA ASP A 52 -0.54 -8.48 9.30
C ASP A 52 -2.02 -8.27 9.69
N GLU A 53 -2.24 -7.61 10.83
CA GLU A 53 -3.58 -7.34 11.37
C GLU A 53 -4.39 -6.38 10.49
N ALA A 54 -3.74 -5.61 9.62
CA ALA A 54 -4.38 -4.75 8.64
C ALA A 54 -4.74 -5.49 7.34
N GLY A 55 -4.43 -6.79 7.25
CA GLY A 55 -4.66 -7.59 6.04
C GLY A 55 -3.60 -7.36 4.95
N LEU A 56 -2.49 -6.70 5.28
CA LEU A 56 -1.42 -6.40 4.33
C LEU A 56 -0.31 -7.44 4.42
N VAL A 57 0.28 -7.77 3.27
CA VAL A 57 1.37 -8.72 3.12
C VAL A 57 2.68 -7.94 2.94
N PRO A 58 3.64 -8.05 3.88
CA PRO A 58 4.96 -7.47 3.70
C PRO A 58 5.67 -8.10 2.49
N ILE A 59 6.20 -7.26 1.60
CA ILE A 59 7.03 -7.66 0.47
C ILE A 59 8.47 -7.31 0.82
N LEU A 60 9.34 -8.33 0.83
CA LEU A 60 10.72 -8.22 1.30
C LEU A 60 11.70 -8.48 0.15
N THR A 61 12.82 -7.78 0.15
CA THR A 61 13.91 -7.94 -0.83
C THR A 61 15.18 -8.46 -0.16
N ASP A 62 16.02 -9.13 -0.94
CA ASP A 62 17.32 -9.66 -0.51
C ASP A 62 18.37 -8.57 -0.21
N ALA A 63 18.21 -7.39 -0.81
CA ALA A 63 19.04 -6.21 -0.59
C ALA A 63 18.24 -4.93 -0.85
N PRO A 64 18.69 -3.75 -0.38
CA PRO A 64 18.07 -2.49 -0.75
C PRO A 64 18.15 -2.26 -2.26
N LEU A 65 17.09 -1.68 -2.84
CA LEU A 65 17.10 -1.23 -4.23
C LEU A 65 18.15 -0.13 -4.43
N THR A 66 18.89 -0.22 -5.54
CA THR A 66 19.67 0.90 -6.08
C THR A 66 18.75 2.05 -6.47
N ASP A 67 19.28 3.25 -6.64
CA ASP A 67 18.48 4.43 -6.99
C ASP A 67 17.69 4.23 -8.29
N ARG A 68 18.34 3.65 -9.31
CA ARG A 68 17.68 3.34 -10.59
C ARG A 68 16.54 2.33 -10.44
N GLU A 69 16.76 1.25 -9.69
CA GLU A 69 15.73 0.23 -9.44
C GLU A 69 14.56 0.87 -8.66
N ARG A 70 14.86 1.70 -7.66
CA ARG A 70 13.87 2.42 -6.84
C ARG A 70 13.01 3.35 -7.69
N ASP A 71 13.62 4.15 -8.56
CA ASP A 71 12.90 5.08 -9.44
C ASP A 71 12.01 4.32 -10.44
N THR A 72 12.55 3.24 -11.02
CA THR A 72 11.78 2.39 -11.96
C THR A 72 10.57 1.76 -11.27
N PHE A 73 10.76 1.25 -10.04
CA PHE A 73 9.69 0.66 -9.26
C PHE A 73 8.64 1.70 -8.84
N ALA A 74 9.07 2.89 -8.40
CA ALA A 74 8.17 3.99 -8.06
C ALA A 74 7.32 4.42 -9.26
N ASN A 75 7.94 4.62 -10.43
CA ASN A 75 7.22 4.93 -11.67
C ASN A 75 6.20 3.84 -12.03
N GLY A 76 6.51 2.57 -11.76
CA GLY A 76 5.60 1.45 -11.95
C GLY A 76 4.38 1.50 -11.02
N LEU A 77 4.59 1.84 -9.75
CA LEU A 77 3.49 2.06 -8.80
C LEU A 77 2.61 3.25 -9.21
N ASP A 78 3.23 4.36 -9.64
CA ASP A 78 2.49 5.53 -10.11
C ASP A 78 1.69 5.23 -11.39
N ALA A 79 2.23 4.39 -12.29
CA ALA A 79 1.50 3.94 -13.46
C ALA A 79 0.28 3.08 -13.07
N LEU A 80 0.46 2.14 -12.13
CA LEU A 80 -0.63 1.33 -11.58
C LEU A 80 -1.75 2.20 -11.01
N LEU A 81 -1.42 3.22 -10.21
CA LEU A 81 -2.42 4.11 -9.61
C LEU A 81 -3.22 4.92 -10.64
N ARG A 82 -2.68 5.14 -11.84
CA ARG A 82 -3.37 5.84 -12.94
C ARG A 82 -4.27 4.91 -13.77
N GLU A 83 -4.13 3.59 -13.64
CA GLU A 83 -4.97 2.63 -14.37
C GLU A 83 -6.46 2.80 -14.03
N ALA A 84 -7.33 2.61 -15.01
CA ALA A 84 -8.77 2.81 -14.82
C ALA A 84 -9.38 1.87 -13.77
N ASP A 85 -8.94 0.60 -13.74
CA ASP A 85 -9.41 -0.37 -12.75
C ASP A 85 -8.93 -0.01 -11.33
N ALA A 86 -7.65 0.35 -11.20
CA ALA A 86 -7.09 0.79 -9.93
C ALA A 86 -7.82 2.02 -9.37
N ARG A 87 -8.08 3.03 -10.21
CA ARG A 87 -8.87 4.21 -9.84
C ARG A 87 -10.32 3.87 -9.49
N ALA A 88 -10.95 2.97 -10.25
CA ALA A 88 -12.31 2.53 -9.96
C ALA A 88 -12.40 1.90 -8.56
N ARG A 89 -11.45 1.02 -8.23
CA ARG A 89 -11.29 0.37 -6.92
C ARG A 89 -10.82 1.32 -5.82
N GLY A 90 -10.28 2.49 -6.17
CA GLY A 90 -9.72 3.43 -5.21
C GLY A 90 -8.41 2.95 -4.60
N VAL A 91 -7.60 2.20 -5.36
CA VAL A 91 -6.27 1.74 -4.91
C VAL A 91 -5.47 2.94 -4.42
N TYR A 92 -4.85 2.81 -3.25
CA TYR A 92 -4.04 3.85 -2.64
C TYR A 92 -2.62 3.35 -2.41
N LEU A 93 -1.68 4.30 -2.44
CA LEU A 93 -0.33 4.16 -1.89
C LEU A 93 -0.18 5.21 -0.78
N ARG A 94 0.29 4.78 0.39
CA ARG A 94 0.55 5.67 1.52
C ARG A 94 1.89 5.38 2.17
N ASP A 95 2.48 6.43 2.73
CA ASP A 95 3.58 6.32 3.68
C ASP A 95 3.02 6.32 5.10
N VAL A 96 3.36 5.29 5.88
CA VAL A 96 3.03 5.20 7.30
C VAL A 96 4.32 5.37 8.09
N ARG A 97 4.32 6.34 9.00
CA ARG A 97 5.40 6.57 9.96
C ARG A 97 4.91 6.26 11.37
N ASP A 98 5.62 5.40 12.07
CA ASP A 98 5.34 5.04 13.46
C ASP A 98 6.63 4.80 14.27
N GLY A 99 6.48 4.41 15.53
CA GLY A 99 7.61 4.10 16.41
C GLY A 99 8.50 2.93 15.94
N ARG A 100 8.08 2.17 14.92
CA ARG A 100 8.85 1.08 14.30
C ARG A 100 9.57 1.53 13.02
N GLY A 101 9.34 2.76 12.56
CA GLY A 101 9.99 3.34 11.39
C GLY A 101 9.00 3.88 10.36
N SER A 102 9.46 3.95 9.11
CA SER A 102 8.61 4.32 7.97
C SER A 102 8.41 3.10 7.08
N ARG A 103 7.19 2.93 6.57
CA ARG A 103 6.86 1.89 5.58
C ARG A 103 5.88 2.43 4.56
N ARG A 104 5.90 1.83 3.37
CA ARG A 104 4.88 2.07 2.33
C ARG A 104 3.82 0.99 2.37
N GLU A 105 2.57 1.39 2.19
CA GLU A 105 1.43 0.50 2.13
C GLU A 105 0.63 0.76 0.85
N LEU A 106 0.37 -0.31 0.09
CA LEU A 106 -0.44 -0.31 -1.12
C LEU A 106 -1.70 -1.15 -0.86
N GLY A 107 -2.88 -0.58 -1.02
CA GLY A 107 -4.11 -1.30 -0.70
C GLY A 107 -5.35 -0.76 -1.39
N VAL A 108 -6.47 -1.41 -1.08
CA VAL A 108 -7.81 -0.98 -1.48
C VAL A 108 -8.60 -0.60 -0.23
N PRO A 109 -9.31 0.54 -0.22
CA PRO A 109 -10.10 0.96 0.92
C PRO A 109 -11.19 -0.06 1.25
N VAL A 110 -11.40 -0.32 2.54
CA VAL A 110 -12.51 -1.14 3.02
C VAL A 110 -13.79 -0.32 2.94
N PRO A 111 -14.88 -0.86 2.37
CA PRO A 111 -16.17 -0.18 2.39
C PRO A 111 -16.66 0.08 3.83
N PRO A 112 -17.29 1.22 4.13
CA PRO A 112 -17.71 1.59 5.48
C PRO A 112 -18.56 0.52 6.20
N GLU A 113 -19.41 -0.19 5.46
CA GLU A 113 -20.28 -1.27 5.93
C GLU A 113 -19.55 -2.61 6.15
N ALA A 114 -18.39 -2.78 5.52
CA ALA A 114 -17.54 -3.97 5.63
C ALA A 114 -16.47 -3.82 6.72
N TRP A 115 -16.24 -2.62 7.23
CA TRP A 115 -15.23 -2.37 8.24
C TRP A 115 -15.59 -3.03 9.60
N ARG A 116 -14.59 -3.67 10.24
CA ARG A 116 -14.75 -4.46 11.48
C ARG A 116 -13.72 -4.10 12.54
N GLY A 117 -13.37 -2.83 12.67
CA GLY A 117 -12.41 -2.37 13.69
C GLY A 117 -10.94 -2.48 13.32
N ALA A 118 -10.60 -2.71 12.04
CA ALA A 118 -9.21 -2.85 11.58
C ALA A 118 -8.55 -1.49 11.32
N ILE A 119 -7.24 -1.40 11.56
CA ILE A 119 -6.40 -0.27 11.13
C ILE A 119 -6.25 -0.35 9.60
N THR A 120 -6.89 0.54 8.87
CA THR A 120 -6.96 0.51 7.39
C THR A 120 -7.54 1.80 6.84
N MET A 121 -7.50 1.96 5.51
CA MET A 121 -8.24 3.01 4.82
C MET A 121 -9.71 2.58 4.66
N VAL A 122 -10.65 3.45 5.02
CA VAL A 122 -12.09 3.20 4.87
C VAL A 122 -12.71 4.18 3.89
N GLY A 123 -13.54 3.69 2.98
CA GLY A 123 -14.26 4.51 2.02
C GLY A 123 -14.53 3.77 0.70
N PRO A 124 -14.85 4.50 -0.39
CA PRO A 124 -15.03 5.95 -0.43
C PRO A 124 -16.32 6.41 0.26
N PHE A 125 -16.28 7.64 0.78
CA PHE A 125 -17.43 8.41 1.23
C PHE A 125 -17.81 9.46 0.16
N PRO A 126 -19.09 9.85 0.07
CA PRO A 126 -19.54 10.83 -0.91
C PRO A 126 -19.02 12.24 -0.64
N ASP A 127 -18.77 12.59 0.63
CA ASP A 127 -18.26 13.89 1.04
C ASP A 127 -17.59 13.83 2.43
N ALA A 128 -16.91 14.93 2.79
CA ALA A 128 -16.19 15.05 4.07
C ALA A 128 -17.12 15.00 5.28
N HIS A 129 -18.34 15.49 5.14
CA HIS A 129 -19.33 15.46 6.22
C HIS A 129 -19.76 14.01 6.54
N SER A 130 -20.00 13.21 5.51
CA SER A 130 -20.37 11.80 5.62
C SER A 130 -19.22 10.96 6.19
N ALA A 131 -17.99 11.24 5.79
CA ALA A 131 -16.79 10.62 6.36
C ALA A 131 -16.64 10.95 7.85
N ASP A 132 -16.80 12.21 8.24
CA ASP A 132 -16.70 12.66 9.63
C ASP A 132 -17.82 12.08 10.52
N ALA A 133 -19.06 12.05 10.00
CA ALA A 133 -20.19 11.45 10.69
C ALA A 133 -19.98 9.93 10.89
N TRP A 134 -19.48 9.22 9.87
CA TRP A 134 -19.12 7.82 10.00
C TRP A 134 -18.00 7.62 11.02
N ARG A 135 -16.93 8.42 10.93
CA ARG A 135 -15.76 8.36 11.82
C ARG A 135 -16.18 8.49 13.29
N THR A 136 -16.94 9.53 13.61
CA THR A 136 -17.42 9.83 14.97
C THR A 136 -18.30 8.71 15.54
N ARG A 137 -19.07 8.03 14.68
CA ARG A 137 -19.94 6.92 15.06
C ARG A 137 -19.21 5.60 15.23
N ALA A 138 -18.31 5.28 14.29
CA ALA A 138 -17.80 3.93 14.09
C ALA A 138 -16.49 3.69 14.85
N ILE A 139 -15.63 4.70 14.95
CA ILE A 139 -14.31 4.56 15.56
C ILE A 139 -14.44 4.76 17.07
N ALA A 140 -14.03 3.74 17.83
CA ALA A 140 -13.94 3.80 19.28
C ALA A 140 -12.46 3.75 19.71
N PRO A 141 -12.11 4.36 20.87
CA PRO A 141 -10.77 4.24 21.44
C PRO A 141 -10.32 2.76 21.56
N PRO A 142 -9.03 2.47 21.35
CA PRO A 142 -7.92 3.40 21.17
C PRO A 142 -7.73 3.89 19.72
N LEU A 143 -8.61 3.52 18.80
CA LEU A 143 -8.50 3.94 17.40
C LEU A 143 -8.90 5.40 17.23
N VAL A 144 -8.28 6.03 16.25
CA VAL A 144 -8.58 7.37 15.76
C VAL A 144 -8.65 7.31 14.24
N GLY A 145 -9.12 8.38 13.61
CA GLY A 145 -9.03 8.45 12.16
C GLY A 145 -8.98 9.85 11.60
N ASP A 146 -8.34 9.97 10.44
CA ASP A 146 -8.19 11.21 9.72
C ASP A 146 -8.94 11.16 8.40
N THR A 147 -9.69 12.22 8.12
CA THR A 147 -10.40 12.36 6.86
C THR A 147 -9.42 12.82 5.78
N ILE A 148 -9.32 12.06 4.69
CA ILE A 148 -8.44 12.34 3.56
C ILE A 148 -9.30 12.49 2.31
N THR A 149 -9.08 13.55 1.55
CA THR A 149 -9.73 13.76 0.25
C THR A 149 -8.75 13.39 -0.86
N HIS A 150 -9.22 12.62 -1.84
CA HIS A 150 -8.45 12.26 -3.03
C HIS A 150 -9.35 12.32 -4.27
N GLU A 151 -8.94 13.12 -5.27
CA GLU A 151 -9.78 13.53 -6.40
C GLU A 151 -11.16 14.03 -5.91
N THR A 152 -12.22 13.30 -6.25
CA THR A 152 -13.61 13.60 -5.90
C THR A 152 -14.15 12.70 -4.78
N ARG A 153 -13.28 11.88 -4.17
CA ARG A 153 -13.65 10.87 -3.17
C ARG A 153 -13.04 11.22 -1.82
N VAL A 154 -13.73 10.83 -0.76
CA VAL A 154 -13.27 11.02 0.61
C VAL A 154 -13.05 9.67 1.28
N TYR A 155 -12.01 9.56 2.10
CA TYR A 155 -11.66 8.37 2.84
C TYR A 155 -11.42 8.73 4.30
N VAL A 156 -11.46 7.73 5.18
CA VAL A 156 -11.01 7.86 6.56
C VAL A 156 -9.87 6.88 6.77
N ASP A 157 -8.68 7.40 7.06
CA ASP A 157 -7.54 6.59 7.49
C ASP A 157 -7.71 6.26 8.97
N VAL A 158 -7.87 4.98 9.31
CA VAL A 158 -8.04 4.50 10.69
C VAL A 158 -6.74 3.95 11.22
N PHE A 159 -6.30 4.45 12.38
CA PHE A 159 -5.03 4.12 13.02
C PHE A 159 -5.12 4.14 14.55
N SER A 160 -4.05 3.71 15.23
CA SER A 160 -3.96 3.71 16.70
C SER A 160 -3.63 5.11 17.23
N GLY A 161 -4.31 5.57 18.26
CA GLY A 161 -4.03 6.86 18.91
C GLY A 161 -2.79 6.88 19.81
N GLU A 162 -2.14 5.75 20.08
CA GLU A 162 -0.98 5.66 20.98
C GLU A 162 0.36 5.71 20.20
N GLY A 163 1.14 6.78 20.37
CA GLY A 163 2.58 6.79 20.06
C GLY A 163 2.99 7.07 18.62
N HIS A 164 2.21 7.83 17.86
CA HIS A 164 2.47 8.02 16.43
C HIS A 164 2.55 9.50 16.00
N ASP A 165 3.70 9.89 15.43
CA ASP A 165 3.80 11.00 14.48
C ASP A 165 3.27 10.51 13.12
N HIS A 166 1.94 10.47 12.97
CA HIS A 166 1.34 10.08 11.71
C HIS A 166 1.42 11.21 10.68
N VAL A 167 2.19 10.97 9.62
CA VAL A 167 2.06 11.72 8.37
C VAL A 167 1.51 10.74 7.34
N ALA A 168 0.19 10.59 7.32
CA ALA A 168 -0.48 9.93 6.20
C ALA A 168 -0.38 10.88 5.01
N ARG A 169 0.68 10.73 4.21
CA ARG A 169 0.73 11.34 2.89
C ARG A 169 0.18 10.30 1.94
N ALA A 170 -1.04 10.51 1.47
CA ALA A 170 -1.46 9.91 0.21
C ALA A 170 -0.52 10.52 -0.85
N VAL A 171 0.52 9.79 -1.24
CA VAL A 171 1.30 10.14 -2.42
C VAL A 171 0.46 9.64 -3.58
N VAL A 172 -0.47 10.50 -3.99
CA VAL A 172 -1.22 10.29 -5.21
C VAL A 172 -1.20 11.62 -5.93
N ASP A 173 -0.29 11.66 -6.89
CA ASP A 173 -0.02 12.69 -7.90
C ASP A 173 -0.95 13.92 -7.85
N THR A 174 -0.45 15.01 -7.24
CA THR A 174 -0.92 16.36 -7.54
C THR A 174 -0.27 16.81 -8.84
N SER A 175 -0.64 16.23 -9.97
CA SER A 175 -0.45 16.93 -11.24
C SER A 175 -1.59 17.94 -11.35
N ASP A 176 -1.39 19.07 -10.68
CA ASP A 176 -1.73 20.35 -11.29
C ASP A 176 -1.00 20.39 -12.64
N ASP A 177 -1.68 19.94 -13.69
CA ASP A 177 -1.34 20.34 -15.06
C ASP A 177 -2.43 21.33 -15.51
N PRO A 178 -2.15 22.65 -15.48
CA PRO A 178 -3.04 23.64 -16.06
C PRO A 178 -2.82 23.62 -17.58
N GLY A 179 -3.52 22.70 -18.25
CA GLY A 179 -3.75 22.74 -19.70
C GLY A 179 -4.88 23.68 -20.07
#